data_AF-A0A2E9QQJ1-F1
#
_entry.id   AF-A0A2E9QQJ1-F1
#
_cell.length_a   1.000
_cell.length_b   1.000
_cell.length_c   1.000
_cell.angle_alpha   90.00
_cell.angle_beta   90.00
_cell.angle_gamma   90.00
#
_symmetry.space_group_name_H-M   'P 1'
#
loop_
_entity.id
_entity.type
_entity.pdbx_description
1 polymer ?
#
loop_
_entity_poly.entity_id
_entity_poly.type
_entity_poly.pdbx_seq_one_letter_code
_entity_poly.pdbx_strand_id
1 'polypeptide(L)'
;MSAKTENRNERLRSVIEQMAKMKFRIGGMELPLSPTPKGIIAELGSWPPSTIITEEYVANLFKRCPTSIKRAVGRGELPPPTRLMGKPTWTVGTIVRHIEARLEESAKDAERTRRRLKAHSP
;
A
#
# COMPACT_ATOMS: atom_id res chain seq x y z
N MET A 1 11.69 -21.72 -27.73
CA MET A 1 11.28 -21.86 -26.31
C MET A 1 10.16 -20.86 -25.96
N SER A 2 9.00 -20.89 -26.63
CA SER A 2 7.98 -19.83 -26.47
C SER A 2 6.52 -20.29 -26.36
N ALA A 3 6.25 -21.60 -26.24
CA ALA A 3 4.87 -22.11 -26.19
C ALA A 3 4.36 -22.41 -24.76
N LYS A 4 5.26 -22.72 -23.80
CA LYS A 4 4.87 -23.08 -22.42
C LYS A 4 4.53 -21.86 -21.53
N THR A 5 5.12 -20.70 -21.82
CA THR A 5 4.93 -19.47 -21.04
C THR A 5 3.58 -18.79 -21.36
N GLU A 6 3.18 -18.82 -22.63
CA GLU A 6 1.88 -18.33 -23.12
C GLU A 6 0.71 -19.01 -22.40
N ASN A 7 0.75 -20.35 -22.35
CA ASN A 7 -0.27 -21.19 -21.74
C ASN A 7 -0.41 -20.98 -20.22
N ARG A 8 0.71 -20.71 -19.52
CA ARG A 8 0.69 -20.41 -18.08
C ARG A 8 0.02 -19.06 -17.79
N ASN A 9 0.25 -18.05 -18.64
CA ASN A 9 -0.35 -16.73 -18.48
C ASN A 9 -1.85 -16.75 -18.80
N GLU A 10 -2.27 -17.53 -19.80
CA GLU A 10 -3.70 -17.76 -20.07
C GLU A 10 -4.41 -18.49 -18.93
N ARG A 11 -3.78 -19.53 -18.36
CA ARG A 11 -4.32 -20.21 -17.17
C ARG A 11 -4.47 -19.28 -15.97
N LEU A 12 -3.48 -18.42 -15.71
CA LEU A 12 -3.56 -17.46 -14.61
C LEU A 12 -4.68 -16.43 -14.83
N ARG A 13 -4.84 -15.93 -16.06
CA ARG A 13 -5.95 -15.03 -16.41
C ARG A 13 -7.31 -15.69 -16.24
N SER A 14 -7.44 -16.93 -16.72
CA SER A 14 -8.67 -17.72 -16.59
C SER A 14 -9.04 -17.99 -15.13
N VAL A 15 -8.07 -18.32 -14.27
CA VAL A 15 -8.29 -18.53 -12.83
C VAL A 15 -8.71 -17.23 -12.15
N ILE A 16 -8.05 -16.10 -12.44
CA ILE A 16 -8.42 -14.79 -11.89
C ILE A 16 -9.84 -14.40 -12.32
N GLU A 17 -10.19 -14.63 -13.59
CA GLU A 17 -11.52 -14.32 -14.11
C GLU A 17 -12.60 -15.24 -13.51
N GLN A 18 -12.30 -16.51 -13.30
CA GLN A 18 -13.18 -17.44 -12.59
C GLN A 18 -13.35 -17.06 -11.12
N MET A 19 -12.26 -16.66 -10.43
CA MET A 19 -12.33 -16.18 -9.05
C MET A 19 -13.12 -14.87 -8.93
N ALA A 20 -13.00 -13.96 -9.91
CA ALA A 20 -13.80 -12.73 -9.97
C ALA A 20 -15.29 -12.99 -10.26
N LYS A 21 -15.62 -14.07 -10.99
CA LYS A 21 -17.00 -14.52 -11.23
C LYS A 21 -17.58 -15.33 -10.07
N MET A 22 -16.75 -15.76 -9.11
CA MET A 22 -17.17 -16.59 -7.98
C MET A 22 -17.92 -15.72 -6.95
N LYS A 23 -19.25 -15.73 -7.01
CA LYS A 23 -20.12 -15.11 -6.01
C LYS A 23 -19.99 -15.85 -4.68
N PHE A 24 -19.23 -15.30 -3.73
CA PHE A 24 -19.17 -15.85 -2.35
C PHE A 24 -20.49 -15.53 -1.64
N ARG A 25 -21.34 -16.55 -1.45
CA ARG A 25 -22.63 -16.41 -0.76
C ARG A 25 -22.44 -16.75 0.71
N ILE A 26 -22.27 -15.73 1.55
CA ILE A 26 -22.45 -15.85 3.01
C ILE A 26 -23.70 -15.03 3.37
N GLY A 27 -24.73 -15.68 3.92
CA GLY A 27 -25.85 -14.99 4.55
C GLY A 27 -26.74 -14.11 3.67
N GLY A 28 -26.88 -14.37 2.36
CA GLY A 28 -27.87 -13.68 1.53
C GLY A 28 -27.59 -12.20 1.22
N MET A 29 -26.40 -11.69 1.52
CA MET A 29 -26.00 -10.32 1.20
C MET A 29 -25.16 -10.35 -0.09
N GLU A 30 -25.71 -9.83 -1.19
CA GLU A 30 -24.89 -9.45 -2.34
C GLU A 30 -24.08 -8.21 -1.93
N LEU A 31 -22.85 -8.42 -1.45
CA LEU A 31 -21.91 -7.32 -1.30
C LEU A 31 -21.62 -6.79 -2.72
N PRO A 32 -21.82 -5.49 -2.99
CA PRO A 32 -21.31 -4.93 -4.23
C PRO A 32 -19.82 -5.25 -4.27
N LEU A 33 -19.34 -5.79 -5.39
CA LEU A 33 -17.92 -5.93 -5.67
C LEU A 33 -17.31 -4.57 -5.37
N SER A 34 -16.72 -4.42 -4.18
CA SER A 34 -16.23 -3.14 -3.72
C SER A 34 -15.27 -2.65 -4.79
N PRO A 35 -15.33 -1.38 -5.22
CA PRO A 35 -14.32 -0.85 -6.14
C PRO A 35 -12.98 -1.22 -5.53
N THR A 36 -12.22 -2.08 -6.21
CA THR A 36 -10.90 -2.50 -5.75
C THR A 36 -10.18 -1.23 -5.33
N PRO A 37 -9.69 -1.15 -4.08
CA PRO A 37 -9.14 0.09 -3.58
C PRO A 37 -8.06 0.56 -4.56
N LYS A 38 -8.34 1.66 -5.27
CA LYS A 38 -7.52 2.10 -6.42
C LYS A 38 -6.15 2.64 -5.99
N GLY A 39 -5.82 2.57 -4.70
CA GLY A 39 -4.56 3.03 -4.14
C GLY A 39 -4.27 2.43 -2.76
N ILE A 40 -3.01 2.49 -2.38
CA ILE A 40 -2.46 1.88 -1.17
C ILE A 40 -3.17 2.38 0.10
N ILE A 41 -3.52 3.67 0.17
CA ILE A 41 -4.24 4.24 1.33
C ILE A 41 -5.66 3.69 1.43
N ALA A 42 -6.35 3.45 0.32
CA ALA A 42 -7.69 2.87 0.35
C ALA A 42 -7.65 1.40 0.80
N GLU A 43 -6.59 0.67 0.41
CA GLU A 43 -6.36 -0.70 0.87
C GLU A 43 -6.06 -0.73 2.37
N LEU A 44 -5.13 0.11 2.85
CA LEU A 44 -4.83 0.26 4.28
C LEU A 44 -6.06 0.71 5.08
N GLY A 45 -6.86 1.64 4.55
CA GLY A 45 -8.06 2.15 5.20
C GLY A 45 -9.20 1.12 5.30
N SER A 46 -9.13 0.01 4.57
CA SER A 46 -10.10 -1.09 4.70
C SER A 46 -9.88 -1.94 5.95
N TRP A 47 -8.71 -1.83 6.61
CA TRP A 47 -8.38 -2.60 7.81
C TRP A 47 -8.49 -1.76 9.08
N PRO A 48 -8.79 -2.40 10.22
CA PRO A 48 -8.65 -1.76 11.51
C PRO A 48 -7.23 -1.19 11.70
N PRO A 49 -7.07 0.03 12.24
CA PRO A 49 -5.75 0.63 12.45
C PRO A 49 -4.80 -0.19 13.32
N SER A 50 -5.33 -1.04 14.20
CA SER A 50 -4.57 -1.96 15.07
C SER A 50 -4.03 -3.21 14.37
N THR A 51 -4.40 -3.43 13.10
CA THR A 51 -3.99 -4.61 12.34
C THR A 51 -2.48 -4.63 12.18
N ILE A 52 -1.86 -5.75 12.57
CA ILE A 52 -0.43 -5.97 12.48
C ILE A 52 -0.09 -6.48 11.08
N ILE A 53 0.86 -5.82 10.42
CA ILE A 53 1.35 -6.18 9.09
C ILE A 53 2.87 -6.37 9.12
N THR A 54 3.33 -7.38 8.39
CA THR A 54 4.75 -7.77 8.32
C THR A 54 5.46 -7.06 7.18
N GLU A 55 6.80 -7.08 7.20
CA GLU A 55 7.63 -6.58 6.09
C GLU A 55 7.26 -7.20 4.74
N GLU A 56 7.03 -8.51 4.71
CA GLU A 56 6.63 -9.24 3.49
C GLU A 56 5.32 -8.66 2.93
N TYR A 57 4.37 -8.37 3.80
CA TYR A 57 3.08 -7.81 3.40
C TYR A 57 3.21 -6.37 2.91
N VAL A 58 3.97 -5.53 3.63
CA VAL A 58 4.28 -4.16 3.20
C VAL A 58 4.97 -4.17 1.83
N ALA A 59 5.93 -5.09 1.62
CA ALA A 59 6.60 -5.25 0.33
C ALA A 59 5.60 -5.55 -0.79
N ASN A 60 4.65 -6.46 -0.56
CA ASN A 60 3.60 -6.80 -1.53
C ASN A 60 2.68 -5.60 -1.80
N LEU A 61 2.23 -4.91 -0.76
CA LEU A 61 1.36 -3.74 -0.84
C LEU A 61 1.97 -2.62 -1.72
N PHE A 62 3.26 -2.33 -1.52
CA PHE A 62 3.98 -1.36 -2.33
C PHE A 62 4.50 -1.90 -3.67
N LYS A 63 4.27 -3.20 -3.97
CA LYS A 63 4.80 -3.91 -5.14
C LYS A 63 6.33 -3.78 -5.26
N ARG A 64 7.04 -3.92 -4.13
CA ARG A 64 8.50 -3.83 -4.02
C ARG A 64 9.08 -5.08 -3.34
N CYS A 65 10.40 -5.22 -3.38
CA CYS A 65 11.10 -6.28 -2.64
C CYS A 65 11.33 -5.88 -1.16
N PRO A 66 11.47 -6.84 -0.24
CA PRO A 66 11.72 -6.57 1.18
C PRO A 66 12.97 -5.68 1.41
N THR A 67 14.05 -5.90 0.66
CA THR A 67 15.24 -5.04 0.70
C THR A 67 14.93 -3.58 0.38
N SER A 68 14.00 -3.31 -0.54
CA SER A 68 13.56 -1.94 -0.82
C SER A 68 12.80 -1.34 0.35
N ILE A 69 12.00 -2.12 1.07
CA ILE A 69 11.30 -1.69 2.29
C ILE A 69 12.31 -1.32 3.38
N LYS A 70 13.32 -2.16 3.63
CA LYS A 70 14.39 -1.84 4.59
C LYS A 70 15.11 -0.53 4.25
N ARG A 71 15.38 -0.30 2.96
CA ARG A 71 15.99 0.94 2.49
C ARG A 71 15.05 2.14 2.62
N ALA A 72 13.76 1.97 2.36
CA ALA A 72 12.74 3.01 2.55
C ALA A 72 12.67 3.43 4.02
N VAL A 73 12.70 2.47 4.95
CA VAL A 73 12.81 2.75 6.39
C VAL A 73 14.09 3.53 6.69
N GLY A 74 15.24 3.11 6.15
CA GLY A 74 16.52 3.80 6.35
C GLY A 74 16.56 5.24 5.82
N ARG A 75 15.76 5.56 4.79
CA ARG A 75 15.58 6.92 4.25
C ARG A 75 14.49 7.73 4.96
N GLY A 76 13.80 7.16 5.94
CA GLY A 76 12.65 7.79 6.60
C GLY A 76 11.38 7.84 5.74
N GLU A 77 11.33 7.09 4.63
CA GLU A 77 10.12 6.99 3.80
C GLU A 77 9.01 6.20 4.49
N LEU A 78 9.39 5.19 5.27
CA LEU A 78 8.49 4.41 6.11
C LEU A 78 8.90 4.55 7.57
N PRO A 79 7.95 4.40 8.51
CA PRO A 79 8.26 4.46 9.93
C PRO A 79 9.15 3.27 10.34
N PRO A 80 9.95 3.40 11.42
CA PRO A 80 10.73 2.29 11.95
C PRO A 80 9.80 1.15 12.42
N PRO A 81 10.10 -0.12 12.10
CA PRO A 81 9.30 -1.26 12.54
C PRO A 81 9.53 -1.60 14.01
N THR A 82 8.55 -2.28 14.60
CA THR A 82 8.73 -3.05 15.84
C THR A 82 8.98 -4.53 15.51
N ARG A 83 9.74 -5.24 16.33
CA ARG A 83 9.96 -6.68 16.16
C ARG A 83 8.90 -7.50 16.86
N LEU A 84 8.25 -8.39 16.11
CA LEU A 84 7.34 -9.39 16.64
C LEU A 84 7.73 -10.75 16.06
N MET A 85 8.01 -11.73 16.93
CA MET A 85 8.48 -13.06 16.53
C MET A 85 9.67 -13.03 15.56
N GLY A 86 10.62 -12.12 15.81
CA GLY A 86 11.81 -11.93 14.97
C GLY A 86 11.56 -11.23 13.63
N LYS A 87 10.30 -10.92 13.28
CA LYS A 87 9.94 -10.24 12.04
C LYS A 87 9.72 -8.74 12.27
N PRO A 88 10.14 -7.87 11.33
CA PRO A 88 9.76 -6.46 11.34
C PRO A 88 8.26 -6.32 11.05
N THR A 89 7.58 -5.56 11.89
CA THR A 89 6.13 -5.39 11.87
C THR A 89 5.73 -3.95 12.15
N TRP A 90 4.56 -3.59 11.63
CA TRP A 90 3.90 -2.31 11.87
C TRP A 90 2.43 -2.56 12.19
N THR A 91 1.79 -1.54 12.77
CA THR A 91 0.34 -1.43 12.65
C THR A 91 -0.02 -0.63 11.42
N VAL A 92 -1.16 -0.92 10.80
CA VAL A 92 -1.72 -0.14 9.69
C VAL A 92 -1.78 1.35 10.05
N GLY A 93 -2.29 1.65 11.25
CA GLY A 93 -2.42 3.03 11.72
C GLY A 93 -1.09 3.76 11.86
N THR A 94 0.01 3.05 12.16
CA THR A 94 1.35 3.67 12.18
C THR A 94 1.80 4.07 10.77
N ILE A 95 1.56 3.23 9.76
CA ILE A 95 1.93 3.57 8.37
C ILE A 95 1.08 4.74 7.86
N VAL A 96 -0.23 4.71 8.09
CA VAL A 96 -1.14 5.78 7.64
C VAL A 96 -0.75 7.11 8.28
N ARG A 97 -0.59 7.16 9.60
CA ARG A 97 -0.20 8.40 10.32
C ARG A 97 1.14 8.95 9.87
N HIS A 98 2.12 8.08 9.56
CA HIS A 98 3.41 8.51 9.04
C HIS A 98 3.26 9.21 7.69
N ILE A 99 2.46 8.64 6.79
CA ILE A 99 2.23 9.22 5.46
C ILE A 99 1.50 10.57 5.59
N GLU A 100 0.45 10.65 6.43
CA GLU A 100 -0.30 11.88 6.67
C GLU A 100 0.59 13.00 7.21
N ALA A 101 1.43 12.70 8.22
CA ALA A 101 2.37 13.67 8.78
C ALA A 101 3.35 14.20 7.72
N ARG A 102 3.86 13.32 6.85
CA ARG A 102 4.77 13.73 5.76
C ARG A 102 4.09 14.58 4.70
N LEU A 103 2.83 14.31 4.39
CA LEU A 103 2.05 15.14 3.48
C LEU A 103 1.81 16.53 4.07
N GLU A 104 1.51 16.60 5.36
CA GLU A 104 1.33 17.88 6.06
C GLU A 104 2.62 18.72 6.08
N GLU A 105 3.76 18.08 6.35
CA GLU A 105 5.07 18.74 6.29
C GLU A 105 5.38 19.26 4.88
N SER A 106 5.14 18.43 3.86
CA SER A 106 5.33 18.82 2.45
C SER A 106 4.45 20.01 2.06
N ALA A 107 3.21 20.06 2.55
CA ALA A 107 2.31 21.18 2.33
C ALA A 107 2.81 22.48 3.00
N LYS A 108 3.34 22.39 4.21
CA LYS A 108 3.94 23.54 4.93
C LYS A 108 5.17 24.07 4.19
N ASP A 109 6.01 23.20 3.65
CA ASP A 109 7.21 23.61 2.91
C ASP A 109 6.88 24.22 1.54
N ALA A 110 5.85 23.72 0.86
CA ALA A 110 5.32 24.33 -0.36
C ALA A 110 4.82 25.76 -0.09
N GLU A 111 4.08 25.96 1.01
CA GLU A 111 3.59 27.28 1.39
C GLU A 111 4.72 28.26 1.76
N ARG A 112 5.72 27.80 2.50
CA ARG A 112 6.93 28.60 2.80
C ARG A 112 7.65 29.01 1.52
N THR A 113 7.81 28.08 0.59
CA THR A 113 8.44 28.33 -0.72
C THR A 113 7.64 29.36 -1.51
N ARG A 114 6.31 29.22 -1.58
CA ARG A 114 5.42 30.19 -2.24
C ARG A 114 5.55 31.60 -1.65
N ARG A 115 5.62 31.72 -0.32
CA ARG A 115 5.81 33.01 0.36
C ARG A 115 7.16 33.66 0.02
N ARG A 116 8.24 32.88 0.00
CA ARG A 116 9.58 33.37 -0.39
C ARG A 116 9.61 33.83 -1.85
N LEU A 117 9.00 33.06 -2.76
CA LEU A 117 8.88 33.43 -4.17
C LEU A 117 8.11 34.75 -4.35
N LYS A 118 7.00 34.94 -3.64
CA LYS A 118 6.24 36.21 -3.67
C LYS A 118 7.04 37.40 -3.12
N ALA A 119 7.88 37.18 -2.12
CA ALA A 119 8.70 38.23 -1.52
C ALA A 119 9.89 38.66 -2.39
N HIS A 120 10.27 37.84 -3.39
CA HIS A 120 11.44 38.07 -4.25
C HIS A 120 11.10 38.11 -5.75
N SER A 121 9.81 38.16 -6.10
CA SER A 121 9.35 38.44 -7.46
C SER A 121 9.17 39.96 -7.60
N PRO A 122 9.82 40.63 -8.58
CA PRO A 122 9.68 42.07 -8.81
C PRO A 122 8.27 42.47 -9.26
#